data_AF-A0A835P9T8-F1
#
_entry.id   AF-A0A835P9T8-F1
#
_cell.length_a   1.000
_cell.length_b   1.000
_cell.length_c   1.000
_cell.angle_alpha   90.00
_cell.angle_beta   90.00
_cell.angle_gamma   90.00
#
_symmetry.space_group_name_H-M   'P 1'
#
loop_
_entity.id
_entity.type
_entity.pdbx_description
1 polymer ?
#
loop_
_entity_poly.entity_id
_entity_poly.type
_entity_poly.pdbx_seq_one_letter_code
_entity_poly.pdbx_strand_id
1 'polypeptide(L)'
;MVIAFDPEDCPPNCSRPCEKVCPANAILLEELSTGDQSPCNSNASSKLQGGVVTERCYGCGRCFPVCPYDKIRAKAYIRDSISTCELLKRNDVDAIEIHTTGRRIDLFEELWHSLGNSINYVKLVAVSLPDMGNLTFSTMNTVYSIMKSRLGYNLWQLDGRPMSGDIGRGATREAISFAVRLGGMKERPHGFYQLAGGTNSHTVDGLKKLGLFQVMVFSVIYFDSSSSLSHLILNLLVDSSLSSGISVKL
;
A
#
# COMPACT_ATOMS: atom_id res chain seq x y z
N MET A 1 0.39 1.30 11.12
CA MET A 1 1.22 2.00 12.13
C MET A 1 1.63 3.33 11.54
N VAL A 2 1.69 4.39 12.35
CA VAL A 2 2.28 5.68 11.96
C VAL A 2 3.52 5.92 12.80
N ILE A 3 4.32 6.93 12.48
CA ILE A 3 5.43 7.33 13.34
C ILE A 3 4.98 8.38 14.35
N ALA A 4 5.71 8.48 15.46
CA ALA A 4 5.58 9.56 16.43
C ALA A 4 6.97 9.90 17.00
N PHE A 5 7.18 11.17 17.30
CA PHE A 5 8.33 11.68 18.03
C PHE A 5 7.94 12.99 18.72
N ASP A 6 8.69 13.39 19.73
CA ASP A 6 8.54 14.72 20.35
C ASP A 6 9.46 15.70 19.60
N PRO A 7 8.93 16.78 18.99
CA PRO A 7 9.76 17.78 18.30
C PRO A 7 10.80 18.42 19.22
N GLU A 8 10.53 18.53 20.52
CA GLU A 8 11.44 19.10 21.52
C GLU A 8 12.62 18.18 21.81
N ASP A 9 12.48 16.87 21.58
CA ASP A 9 13.57 15.88 21.71
C ASP A 9 14.53 15.89 20.51
N CYS A 10 14.20 16.62 19.44
CA CYS A 10 15.03 16.72 18.24
C CYS A 10 16.14 17.78 18.47
N PRO A 11 17.43 17.43 18.36
CA PRO A 11 18.50 18.40 18.54
C PRO A 11 18.40 19.55 17.51
N PRO A 12 18.66 20.80 17.91
CA PRO A 12 18.52 21.95 17.02
C PRO A 12 19.50 21.91 15.83
N ASN A 13 20.67 21.29 16.02
CA ASN A 13 21.67 21.06 14.98
C ASN A 13 21.43 19.79 14.13
N CYS A 14 20.30 19.11 14.29
CA CYS A 14 19.94 17.96 13.47
C CYS A 14 19.74 18.38 12.00
N SER A 15 20.36 17.67 11.06
CA SER A 15 20.21 17.91 9.62
C SER A 15 18.88 17.44 9.02
N ARG A 16 18.00 16.88 9.87
CA ARG A 16 16.64 16.38 9.57
C ARG A 16 16.55 15.48 8.33
N PRO A 17 17.35 14.41 8.24
CA PRO A 17 17.29 13.49 7.09
C PRO A 17 15.93 12.77 6.99
N CYS A 18 15.21 12.63 8.10
CA CYS A 18 13.87 12.04 8.15
C CYS A 18 12.83 12.83 7.35
N GLU A 19 12.92 14.17 7.31
CA GLU A 19 12.05 15.02 6.48
C GLU A 19 12.30 14.77 5.00
N LYS A 20 13.58 14.77 4.60
CA LYS A 20 14.00 14.64 3.19
C LYS A 20 13.64 13.27 2.59
N VAL A 21 13.73 12.21 3.40
CA VAL A 21 13.41 10.85 2.93
C VAL A 21 11.91 10.55 2.98
N CYS A 22 11.08 11.40 3.59
CA CYS A 22 9.66 11.15 3.77
C CYS A 22 8.90 11.35 2.44
N PRO A 23 8.42 10.28 1.79
CA PRO A 23 7.78 10.41 0.48
C PRO A 23 6.44 11.15 0.53
N ALA A 24 5.81 11.24 1.71
CA ALA A 24 4.53 11.91 1.90
C ALA A 24 4.65 13.32 2.49
N ASN A 25 5.87 13.84 2.69
CA ASN A 25 6.11 15.13 3.36
C ASN A 25 5.31 15.24 4.68
N ALA A 26 5.38 14.18 5.49
CA ALA A 26 4.59 13.99 6.71
C ALA A 26 5.33 14.40 7.99
N ILE A 27 6.55 14.92 7.89
CA ILE A 27 7.34 15.43 9.01
C ILE A 27 7.64 16.89 8.71
N LEU A 28 7.25 17.79 9.61
CA LEU A 28 7.47 19.22 9.51
C LEU A 28 8.05 19.73 10.84
N LEU A 29 9.31 20.15 10.85
CA LEU A 29 9.91 20.84 11.99
C LEU A 29 10.35 22.24 11.58
N GLU A 30 9.82 23.24 12.27
CA GLU A 30 10.12 24.65 12.07
C GLU A 30 10.96 25.17 13.24
N GLU A 31 11.98 25.96 12.93
CA GLU A 31 12.75 26.68 13.93
C GLU A 31 12.01 27.95 14.32
N LEU A 32 11.56 28.05 15.57
CA LEU A 32 11.13 29.35 16.08
C LEU A 32 12.36 30.19 16.39
N SER A 33 12.59 31.19 15.55
CA SER A 33 13.40 32.35 15.92
C SER A 33 12.60 33.15 16.94
N THR A 34 12.80 32.91 18.23
CA THR A 34 12.32 33.85 19.26
C THR A 34 13.06 35.16 19.03
N GLY A 35 12.34 36.17 18.54
CA GLY A 35 12.85 37.50 18.21
C GLY A 35 13.24 38.34 19.44
N ASP A 36 13.95 37.75 20.40
CA ASP A 36 14.55 38.49 21.50
C ASP A 36 15.99 38.83 21.11
N GLN A 37 16.17 39.99 20.48
CA GLN A 37 17.47 40.63 20.34
C GLN A 37 17.91 41.16 21.71
N SER A 38 18.32 40.26 22.61
CA SER A 38 19.09 40.63 23.79
C SER A 38 20.54 40.19 23.57
N PRO A 39 21.54 41.11 23.57
CA PRO A 39 22.92 40.80 23.14
C PRO A 39 23.72 39.88 24.08
N CYS A 40 23.12 39.37 25.15
CA CYS A 40 23.84 38.76 26.26
C CYS A 40 23.18 37.46 26.75
N ASN A 41 23.15 36.40 25.91
CA ASN A 41 23.11 35.02 26.40
C ASN A 41 23.42 34.02 25.27
N SER A 42 24.58 33.37 25.36
CA SER A 42 25.09 32.41 24.35
C SER A 42 24.42 31.03 24.38
N ASN A 43 23.30 30.86 25.10
CA ASN A 43 22.56 29.60 25.21
C ASN A 43 21.09 29.78 24.81
N ALA A 44 20.84 30.44 23.67
CA ALA A 44 19.51 30.47 23.08
C ALA A 44 19.16 29.05 22.60
N SER A 45 18.43 28.30 23.42
CA SER A 45 17.87 27.00 23.05
C SER A 45 16.81 27.25 21.97
N SER A 46 17.22 27.22 20.70
CA SER A 46 16.30 27.31 19.57
C SER A 46 15.28 26.18 19.68
N LYS A 47 14.02 26.56 19.95
CA LYS A 47 12.93 25.62 20.16
C LYS A 47 12.40 25.17 18.80
N LEU A 48 12.31 23.86 18.58
CA LEU A 48 11.73 23.30 17.37
C LEU A 48 10.24 23.04 17.60
N GLN A 49 9.38 23.57 16.72
CA GLN A 49 7.94 23.29 16.73
C GLN A 49 7.54 22.46 15.52
N GLY A 50 6.45 21.71 15.64
CA GLY A 50 5.88 20.90 14.57
C GLY A 50 5.75 19.44 14.97
N GLY A 51 6.03 18.53 14.04
CA GLY A 51 5.97 17.09 14.27
C GLY A 51 5.48 16.31 13.06
N VAL A 52 4.75 15.23 13.34
CA VAL A 52 4.21 14.34 12.31
C VAL A 52 2.82 14.79 11.91
N VAL A 53 2.60 15.07 10.63
CA VAL A 53 1.28 15.29 10.05
C VAL A 53 0.63 13.93 9.86
N THR A 54 -0.22 13.54 10.81
CA THR A 54 -0.81 12.19 10.90
C THR A 54 -1.59 11.79 9.67
N GLU A 55 -2.24 12.74 9.00
CA GLU A 55 -3.07 12.52 7.82
C GLU A 55 -2.25 12.15 6.59
N ARG A 56 -0.95 12.51 6.59
CA ARG A 56 -0.02 12.21 5.48
C ARG A 56 0.87 11.00 5.77
N CYS A 57 1.10 10.68 7.05
CA CYS A 57 1.98 9.58 7.43
C CYS A 57 1.30 8.22 7.19
N TYR A 58 1.67 7.54 6.10
CA TYR A 58 1.18 6.19 5.81
C TYR A 58 2.05 5.07 6.41
N GLY A 59 3.03 5.42 7.25
CA GLY A 59 3.78 4.41 8.02
C GLY A 59 4.87 3.65 7.26
N CYS A 60 5.42 4.18 6.17
CA CYS A 60 6.47 3.51 5.39
C CYS A 60 7.76 3.18 6.16
N GLY A 61 8.02 3.85 7.29
CA GLY A 61 9.19 3.61 8.12
C GLY A 61 10.53 4.04 7.55
N ARG A 62 10.60 4.67 6.36
CA ARG A 62 11.86 5.15 5.75
C ARG A 62 12.63 6.13 6.65
N CYS A 63 11.93 6.81 7.55
CA CYS A 63 12.51 7.74 8.51
C CYS A 63 13.24 7.07 9.69
N PHE A 64 12.94 5.81 10.04
CA PHE A 64 13.60 5.10 11.14
C PHE A 64 15.12 4.98 10.95
N PRO A 65 15.64 4.36 9.87
CA PRO A 65 17.07 4.10 9.75
C PRO A 65 17.90 5.35 9.52
N VAL A 66 17.28 6.47 9.12
CA VAL A 66 18.00 7.72 8.82
C VAL A 66 18.05 8.66 10.02
N CYS A 67 17.28 8.42 11.09
CA CYS A 67 17.30 9.28 12.27
C CYS A 67 18.61 9.06 13.06
N PRO A 68 19.53 10.05 13.12
CA PRO A 68 20.83 9.84 13.76
C PRO A 68 20.76 9.75 15.29
N TYR A 69 19.62 10.13 15.89
CA TYR A 69 19.41 10.19 17.34
C TYR A 69 18.38 9.17 17.83
N ASP A 70 17.86 8.31 16.95
CA ASP A 70 16.88 7.26 17.27
C ASP A 70 15.64 7.78 18.04
N LYS A 71 15.13 8.96 17.66
CA LYS A 71 13.99 9.61 18.34
C LYS A 71 12.63 9.22 17.77
N ILE A 72 12.59 8.57 16.61
CA ILE A 72 11.35 8.23 15.89
C ILE A 72 10.86 6.86 16.35
N ARG A 73 9.62 6.80 16.85
CA ARG A 73 9.00 5.55 17.32
C ARG A 73 7.79 5.20 16.47
N ALA A 74 7.49 3.91 16.35
CA ALA A 74 6.24 3.45 15.76
C ALA A 74 5.09 3.60 16.77
N LYS A 75 3.97 4.16 16.33
CA LYS A 75 2.72 4.25 17.10
C LYS A 75 1.64 3.47 16.39
N ALA A 76 0.96 2.59 17.12
CA ALA A 76 -0.26 1.97 16.65
C ALA A 76 -1.30 3.09 16.44
N TYR A 77 -1.84 3.17 15.22
CA TYR A 77 -2.93 4.05 14.88
C TYR A 77 -4.02 3.18 14.29
N ILE A 78 -5.19 3.25 14.91
CA ILE A 78 -6.41 2.62 14.44
C ILE A 78 -7.29 3.78 14.03
N ARG A 79 -7.61 3.86 12.75
CA ARG A 79 -8.60 4.81 12.26
C ARG A 79 -9.97 4.27 12.66
N ASP A 80 -10.81 5.12 13.20
CA ASP A 80 -12.16 4.74 13.57
C ASP A 80 -12.98 4.38 12.33
N SER A 81 -13.88 3.41 12.50
CA SER A 81 -14.70 2.90 11.40
C SER A 81 -15.68 3.95 10.89
N ILE A 82 -16.17 4.85 11.75
CA ILE A 82 -17.13 5.91 11.39
C ILE A 82 -16.49 6.89 10.41
N SER A 83 -15.34 7.48 10.76
CA SER A 83 -14.60 8.40 9.90
C SER A 83 -14.12 7.72 8.62
N THR A 84 -13.82 6.41 8.67
CA THR A 84 -13.50 5.64 7.45
C THR A 84 -14.74 5.51 6.56
N CYS A 85 -15.90 5.16 7.13
CA CYS A 85 -17.15 5.08 6.38
C CYS A 85 -17.54 6.42 5.73
N GLU A 86 -17.36 7.53 6.45
CA GLU A 86 -17.61 8.87 5.92
C GLU A 86 -16.67 9.20 4.75
N LEU A 87 -15.40 8.81 4.86
CA LEU A 87 -14.43 8.98 3.78
C LEU A 87 -14.85 8.20 2.53
N LEU A 88 -15.25 6.92 2.67
CA LEU A 88 -15.65 6.12 1.51
C LEU A 88 -16.90 6.67 0.79
N LYS A 89 -17.78 7.37 1.51
CA LYS A 89 -19.00 7.97 0.95
C LYS A 89 -18.74 9.27 0.17
N ARG A 90 -17.54 9.87 0.26
CA ARG A 90 -17.28 11.21 -0.28
C ARG A 90 -17.16 11.30 -1.81
N ASN A 91 -17.35 10.20 -2.55
CA ASN A 91 -17.20 10.13 -4.01
C ASN A 91 -15.83 10.61 -4.56
N ASP A 92 -14.85 10.86 -3.69
CA ASP A 92 -13.45 11.19 -4.00
C ASP A 92 -12.51 9.99 -3.80
N VAL A 93 -13.06 8.84 -3.37
CA VAL A 93 -12.36 7.56 -3.23
C VAL A 93 -13.01 6.52 -4.14
N ASP A 94 -12.29 6.12 -5.19
CA ASP A 94 -12.76 5.10 -6.14
C ASP A 94 -12.41 3.67 -5.72
N ALA A 95 -11.41 3.49 -4.87
CA ALA A 95 -10.93 2.17 -4.48
C ALA A 95 -10.33 2.17 -3.07
N ILE A 96 -10.36 1.01 -2.42
CA ILE A 96 -9.66 0.76 -1.16
C ILE A 96 -8.71 -0.43 -1.28
N GLU A 97 -7.63 -0.40 -0.51
CA GLU A 97 -6.75 -1.55 -0.28
C GLU A 97 -6.83 -1.95 1.20
N ILE A 98 -7.05 -3.25 1.44
CA ILE A 98 -7.07 -3.83 2.78
C ILE A 98 -5.90 -4.82 2.88
N HIS A 99 -4.91 -4.48 3.69
CA HIS A 99 -3.82 -5.40 4.02
C HIS A 99 -4.24 -6.34 5.15
N THR A 100 -4.03 -7.64 4.96
CA THR A 100 -4.23 -8.66 5.98
C THR A 100 -3.05 -9.62 6.03
N THR A 101 -2.69 -10.05 7.23
CA THR A 101 -1.69 -11.11 7.42
C THR A 101 -2.28 -12.51 7.20
N GLY A 102 -3.61 -12.60 7.03
CA GLY A 102 -4.36 -13.85 6.92
C GLY A 102 -4.43 -14.70 8.20
N ARG A 103 -3.74 -14.30 9.28
CA ARG A 103 -3.73 -15.00 10.58
C ARG A 103 -4.88 -14.59 11.51
N ARG A 104 -5.40 -13.38 11.32
CA ARG A 104 -6.47 -12.78 12.14
C ARG A 104 -7.66 -12.43 11.26
N ILE A 105 -8.32 -13.48 10.75
CA ILE A 105 -9.49 -13.34 9.88
C ILE A 105 -10.69 -12.76 10.64
N ASP A 106 -10.76 -12.99 11.95
CA ASP A 106 -11.70 -12.34 12.85
C ASP A 106 -11.62 -10.80 12.77
N LEU A 107 -10.41 -10.23 12.76
CA LEU A 107 -10.23 -8.78 12.63
C LEU A 107 -10.55 -8.27 11.22
N PHE A 108 -10.28 -9.08 10.20
CA PHE A 108 -10.67 -8.75 8.82
C PHE A 108 -12.20 -8.70 8.71
N GLU A 109 -12.88 -9.69 9.27
CA GLU A 109 -14.33 -9.77 9.30
C GLU A 109 -14.95 -8.61 10.08
N GLU A 110 -14.41 -8.27 11.25
CA GLU A 110 -14.84 -7.12 12.04
C GLU A 110 -14.68 -5.81 11.25
N LEU A 111 -13.52 -5.59 10.62
CA LEU A 111 -13.29 -4.44 9.76
C LEU A 111 -14.32 -4.38 8.63
N TRP A 112 -14.47 -5.47 7.87
CA TRP A 112 -15.39 -5.53 6.73
C TRP A 112 -16.84 -5.22 7.14
N HIS A 113 -17.30 -5.80 8.25
CA HIS A 113 -18.63 -5.52 8.79
C HIS A 113 -18.77 -4.07 9.25
N SER A 114 -17.74 -3.50 9.88
CA SER A 114 -17.75 -2.11 10.34
C SER A 114 -17.84 -1.11 9.20
N LEU A 115 -17.26 -1.41 8.02
CA LEU A 115 -17.40 -0.59 6.82
C LEU A 115 -18.82 -0.65 6.26
N GLY A 116 -19.56 -1.74 6.50
CA GLY A 116 -20.99 -1.79 6.27
C GLY A 116 -21.37 -1.55 4.79
N ASN A 117 -22.30 -0.63 4.57
CA ASN A 117 -22.74 -0.24 3.22
C ASN A 117 -21.84 0.83 2.57
N SER A 118 -20.85 1.37 3.31
CA SER A 118 -19.94 2.37 2.74
C SER A 118 -19.04 1.78 1.63
N ILE A 119 -18.80 0.46 1.66
CA ILE A 119 -18.13 -0.27 0.58
C ILE A 119 -18.82 -0.09 -0.78
N ASN A 120 -20.14 0.11 -0.82
CA ASN A 120 -20.86 0.26 -2.09
C ASN A 120 -20.54 1.57 -2.83
N TYR A 121 -19.82 2.50 -2.19
CA TYR A 121 -19.40 3.77 -2.80
C TYR A 121 -18.05 3.67 -3.51
N VAL A 122 -17.30 2.57 -3.31
CA VAL A 122 -16.05 2.33 -4.02
C VAL A 122 -16.26 1.35 -5.17
N LYS A 123 -15.53 1.55 -6.26
CA LYS A 123 -15.59 0.72 -7.48
C LYS A 123 -14.80 -0.58 -7.31
N LEU A 124 -13.70 -0.53 -6.55
CA LEU A 124 -12.76 -1.64 -6.41
C LEU A 124 -12.31 -1.81 -4.96
N VAL A 125 -12.28 -3.06 -4.51
CA VAL A 125 -11.64 -3.48 -3.26
C VAL A 125 -10.43 -4.32 -3.61
N ALA A 126 -9.26 -3.88 -3.19
CA ALA A 126 -8.05 -4.67 -3.22
C ALA A 126 -7.79 -5.33 -1.86
N VAL A 127 -7.44 -6.61 -1.86
CA VAL A 127 -6.99 -7.30 -0.65
C VAL A 127 -5.55 -7.74 -0.85
N SER A 128 -4.68 -7.20 -0.01
CA SER A 128 -3.26 -7.47 0.00
C SER A 128 -2.91 -8.45 1.11
N LEU A 129 -2.26 -9.55 0.74
CA LEU A 129 -1.90 -10.62 1.67
C LEU A 129 -0.56 -11.25 1.29
N PRO A 130 0.22 -11.76 2.25
CA PRO A 130 1.46 -12.46 1.97
C PRO A 130 1.22 -13.91 1.52
N ASP A 131 2.24 -14.53 0.94
CA ASP A 131 2.24 -15.98 0.70
C ASP A 131 2.32 -16.73 2.05
N MET A 132 1.22 -17.37 2.45
CA MET A 132 1.11 -18.21 3.64
C MET A 132 1.32 -19.70 3.37
N GLY A 133 1.93 -20.04 2.23
CA GLY A 133 2.17 -21.42 1.84
C GLY A 133 0.88 -22.18 1.55
N ASN A 134 0.68 -23.30 2.23
CA ASN A 134 -0.47 -24.18 2.00
C ASN A 134 -1.81 -23.57 2.47
N LEU A 135 -1.76 -22.60 3.39
CA LEU A 135 -2.97 -21.95 3.94
C LEU A 135 -3.49 -20.82 3.05
N THR A 136 -2.69 -20.34 2.09
CA THR A 136 -3.02 -19.17 1.27
C THR A 136 -4.38 -19.33 0.59
N PHE A 137 -4.63 -20.47 -0.04
CA PHE A 137 -5.87 -20.73 -0.75
C PHE A 137 -7.10 -20.75 0.17
N SER A 138 -7.03 -21.51 1.27
CA SER A 138 -8.14 -21.56 2.24
C SER A 138 -8.44 -20.18 2.81
N THR A 139 -7.40 -19.41 3.13
CA THR A 139 -7.56 -18.06 3.67
C THR A 139 -8.19 -17.12 2.65
N MET A 140 -7.75 -17.13 1.39
CA MET A 140 -8.35 -16.29 0.35
C MET A 140 -9.83 -16.64 0.12
N ASN A 141 -10.21 -17.91 0.17
CA ASN A 141 -11.61 -18.32 0.06
C ASN A 141 -12.46 -17.88 1.25
N THR A 142 -11.91 -17.93 2.47
CA THR A 142 -12.59 -17.42 3.66
C THR A 142 -12.80 -15.91 3.54
N VAL A 143 -11.76 -15.15 3.19
CA VAL A 143 -11.82 -13.71 2.97
C VAL A 143 -12.84 -13.36 1.87
N TYR A 144 -12.79 -14.07 0.73
CA TYR A 144 -13.77 -13.90 -0.33
C TYR A 144 -15.20 -14.16 0.16
N SER A 145 -15.40 -15.20 0.97
CA SER A 145 -16.73 -15.55 1.49
C SER A 145 -17.31 -14.50 2.43
N ILE A 146 -16.46 -13.81 3.20
CA ILE A 146 -16.83 -12.64 4.02
C ILE A 146 -17.28 -11.49 3.11
N MET A 147 -16.53 -11.25 2.03
CA MET A 147 -16.72 -10.08 1.17
C MET A 147 -17.87 -10.22 0.15
N LYS A 148 -18.10 -11.44 -0.37
CA LYS A 148 -18.87 -11.71 -1.60
C LYS A 148 -20.26 -11.08 -1.66
N SER A 149 -20.91 -10.81 -0.51
CA SER A 149 -22.26 -10.25 -0.46
C SER A 149 -22.32 -8.77 -0.85
N ARG A 150 -21.20 -8.04 -0.77
CA ARG A 150 -21.11 -6.59 -1.00
C ARG A 150 -19.94 -6.20 -1.91
N LEU A 151 -19.37 -7.19 -2.60
CA LEU A 151 -18.16 -7.02 -3.37
C LEU A 151 -18.49 -6.59 -4.81
N GLY A 152 -17.99 -5.42 -5.20
CA GLY A 152 -17.91 -5.01 -6.60
C GLY A 152 -16.72 -5.67 -7.30
N TYR A 153 -15.86 -4.88 -7.92
CA TYR A 153 -14.59 -5.41 -8.44
C TYR A 153 -13.63 -5.76 -7.30
N ASN A 154 -13.00 -6.91 -7.42
CA ASN A 154 -12.05 -7.43 -6.43
C ASN A 154 -10.66 -7.61 -7.06
N LEU A 155 -9.63 -7.14 -6.36
CA LEU A 155 -8.24 -7.30 -6.75
C LEU A 155 -7.44 -7.98 -5.63
N TRP A 156 -6.88 -9.15 -5.90
CA TRP A 156 -5.96 -9.82 -4.99
C TRP A 156 -4.54 -9.33 -5.25
N GLN A 157 -3.97 -8.61 -4.29
CA GLN A 157 -2.57 -8.21 -4.32
C GLN A 157 -1.71 -9.30 -3.66
N LEU A 158 -0.89 -9.94 -4.48
CA LEU A 158 0.01 -11.01 -4.08
C LEU A 158 1.29 -10.41 -3.50
N ASP A 159 1.22 -9.96 -2.25
CA ASP A 159 2.27 -9.17 -1.60
C ASP A 159 3.48 -10.06 -1.26
N GLY A 160 4.52 -9.98 -2.09
CA GLY A 160 5.76 -10.72 -1.92
C GLY A 160 6.61 -10.19 -0.78
N ARG A 161 7.58 -9.32 -1.10
CA ARG A 161 8.43 -8.66 -0.12
C ARG A 161 8.00 -7.19 0.02
N PRO A 162 7.23 -6.81 1.05
CA PRO A 162 6.67 -5.47 1.17
C PRO A 162 7.74 -4.37 1.11
N MET A 163 7.42 -3.26 0.44
CA MET A 163 8.23 -2.03 0.42
C MET A 163 9.70 -2.23 0.01
N SER A 164 9.99 -3.23 -0.84
CA SER A 164 11.36 -3.61 -1.21
C SER A 164 11.71 -3.47 -2.69
N GLY A 165 10.81 -2.92 -3.52
CA GLY A 165 10.99 -2.86 -4.97
C GLY A 165 12.27 -2.12 -5.40
N ASP A 166 12.72 -1.16 -4.60
CA ASP A 166 13.96 -0.40 -4.79
C ASP A 166 15.25 -1.15 -4.41
N ILE A 167 15.15 -2.34 -3.80
CA ILE A 167 16.30 -3.14 -3.29
C ILE A 167 16.91 -4.06 -4.39
N GLY A 168 16.43 -3.94 -5.63
CA GLY A 168 17.01 -4.62 -6.80
C GLY A 168 16.46 -6.04 -7.06
N ARG A 169 17.16 -6.82 -7.88
CA ARG A 169 16.66 -8.08 -8.47
C ARG A 169 16.11 -9.09 -7.44
N GLY A 170 16.68 -9.16 -6.26
CA GLY A 170 16.24 -10.09 -5.22
C GLY A 170 14.80 -9.88 -4.78
N ALA A 171 14.32 -8.63 -4.79
CA ALA A 171 13.03 -8.24 -4.21
C ALA A 171 11.79 -8.80 -4.94
N THR A 172 11.91 -9.10 -6.25
CA THR A 172 10.76 -9.59 -7.02
C THR A 172 10.54 -11.10 -6.88
N ARG A 173 11.47 -11.83 -6.25
CA ARG A 173 11.45 -13.30 -6.22
C ARG A 173 10.25 -13.83 -5.48
N GLU A 174 9.91 -13.23 -4.34
CA GLU A 174 8.79 -13.62 -3.49
C GLU A 174 7.46 -13.38 -4.21
N ALA A 175 7.28 -12.22 -4.84
CA ALA A 175 6.07 -11.91 -5.62
C ALA A 175 5.87 -12.90 -6.78
N ILE A 176 6.93 -13.19 -7.54
CA ILE A 176 6.86 -14.15 -8.65
C ILE A 176 6.60 -15.57 -8.14
N SER A 177 7.25 -16.00 -7.05
CA SER A 177 7.02 -17.30 -6.44
C SER A 177 5.57 -17.47 -5.99
N PHE A 178 4.98 -16.41 -5.44
CA PHE A 178 3.57 -16.42 -5.07
C PHE A 178 2.67 -16.58 -6.31
N ALA A 179 2.95 -15.85 -7.38
CA ALA A 179 2.25 -16.00 -8.67
C ALA A 179 2.26 -17.44 -9.19
N VAL A 180 3.44 -18.08 -9.19
CA VAL A 180 3.63 -19.46 -9.63
C VAL A 180 2.77 -20.41 -8.78
N ARG A 181 2.80 -20.25 -7.45
CA ARG A 181 2.04 -21.10 -6.52
C ARG A 181 0.55 -21.00 -6.77
N LEU A 182 0.00 -19.79 -6.80
CA LEU A 182 -1.43 -19.57 -7.08
C LEU A 182 -1.79 -20.07 -8.47
N GLY A 183 -0.90 -19.86 -9.42
CA GLY A 183 -1.11 -20.31 -10.77
C GLY A 183 -1.28 -21.83 -10.90
N GLY A 184 -0.52 -22.62 -10.13
CA GLY A 184 -0.65 -24.07 -10.09
C GLY A 184 -1.97 -24.59 -9.48
N MET A 185 -2.80 -23.72 -8.91
CA MET A 185 -4.08 -24.11 -8.30
C MET A 185 -5.18 -24.21 -9.36
N LYS A 186 -5.99 -25.29 -9.25
CA LYS A 186 -7.14 -25.56 -10.13
C LYS A 186 -8.28 -24.56 -9.94
N GLU A 187 -8.50 -24.17 -8.70
CA GLU A 187 -9.54 -23.22 -8.30
C GLU A 187 -8.88 -22.06 -7.56
N ARG A 188 -9.45 -20.87 -7.70
CA ARG A 188 -8.99 -19.64 -7.04
C ARG A 188 -10.20 -18.75 -6.80
N PRO A 189 -10.26 -17.98 -5.70
CA PRO A 189 -11.38 -17.08 -5.47
C PRO A 189 -11.55 -16.06 -6.60
N HIS A 190 -12.78 -15.63 -6.82
CA HIS A 190 -13.07 -14.69 -7.91
C HIS A 190 -12.39 -13.33 -7.68
N GLY A 191 -11.94 -12.71 -8.76
CA GLY A 191 -11.26 -11.43 -8.76
C GLY A 191 -10.08 -11.39 -9.71
N PHE A 192 -9.53 -10.20 -9.88
CA PHE A 192 -8.26 -9.97 -10.56
C PHE A 192 -7.11 -10.25 -9.62
N TYR A 193 -5.91 -10.48 -10.14
CA TYR A 193 -4.71 -10.72 -9.34
C TYR A 193 -3.58 -9.84 -9.84
N GLN A 194 -2.96 -9.09 -8.92
CA GLN A 194 -1.82 -8.22 -9.17
C GLN A 194 -0.63 -8.69 -8.35
N LEU A 195 0.56 -8.72 -8.95
CA LEU A 195 1.80 -8.91 -8.20
C LEU A 195 2.10 -7.65 -7.40
N ALA A 196 2.30 -7.81 -6.11
CA ALA A 196 2.66 -6.73 -5.20
C ALA A 196 3.88 -7.15 -4.37
N GLY A 197 4.46 -6.22 -3.61
CA GLY A 197 5.57 -6.52 -2.71
C GLY A 197 6.88 -6.86 -3.44
N GLY A 198 7.72 -5.84 -3.66
CA GLY A 198 9.07 -6.05 -4.19
C GLY A 198 9.15 -6.13 -5.72
N THR A 199 8.06 -5.79 -6.41
CA THR A 199 8.04 -5.66 -7.86
C THR A 199 8.91 -4.49 -8.33
N ASN A 200 9.64 -4.69 -9.44
CA ASN A 200 10.53 -3.70 -10.04
C ASN A 200 10.81 -3.99 -11.52
N SER A 201 11.79 -3.30 -12.12
CA SER A 201 12.17 -3.46 -13.53
C SER A 201 12.59 -4.90 -13.91
N HIS A 202 12.94 -5.75 -12.93
CA HIS A 202 13.30 -7.15 -13.17
C HIS A 202 12.10 -8.10 -13.12
N THR A 203 10.93 -7.66 -12.65
CA THR A 203 9.74 -8.52 -12.50
C THR A 203 9.29 -9.09 -13.84
N VAL A 204 9.24 -8.26 -14.88
CA VAL A 204 8.82 -8.67 -16.24
C VAL A 204 9.73 -9.76 -16.79
N ASP A 205 11.04 -9.60 -16.69
CA ASP A 205 12.01 -10.60 -17.16
C ASP A 205 11.89 -11.91 -16.38
N GLY A 206 11.63 -11.82 -15.07
CA GLY A 206 11.36 -12.99 -14.23
C GLY A 206 10.12 -13.75 -14.66
N LEU A 207 9.02 -13.06 -14.96
CA LEU A 207 7.78 -13.67 -15.46
C LEU A 207 7.98 -14.31 -16.83
N LYS A 208 8.67 -13.63 -17.76
CA LYS A 208 8.97 -14.15 -19.10
C LYS A 208 9.74 -15.46 -19.03
N LYS A 209 10.76 -15.54 -18.17
CA LYS A 209 11.56 -16.77 -17.96
C LYS A 209 10.74 -17.96 -17.49
N LEU A 210 9.64 -17.71 -16.78
CA LEU A 210 8.73 -18.73 -16.28
C LEU A 210 7.54 -18.99 -17.21
N GLY A 211 7.48 -18.32 -18.37
CA GLY A 211 6.35 -18.43 -19.29
C GLY A 211 5.04 -17.84 -18.74
N LEU A 212 5.12 -16.98 -17.72
CA LEU A 212 3.96 -16.37 -17.06
C LEU A 212 3.60 -14.99 -17.59
N PHE A 213 4.30 -14.50 -18.63
CA PHE A 213 4.13 -13.15 -19.15
C PHE A 213 3.42 -13.15 -20.50
N GLN A 214 2.33 -12.38 -20.63
CA GLN A 214 1.64 -12.16 -21.90
C GLN A 214 1.31 -10.67 -22.10
N VAL A 215 1.49 -10.18 -23.32
CA VAL A 215 1.10 -8.83 -23.71
C VAL A 215 -0.27 -8.90 -24.39
N MET A 216 -1.25 -8.15 -23.89
CA MET A 216 -2.47 -7.89 -24.67
C MET A 216 -2.24 -6.68 -25.57
N VAL A 217 -2.33 -6.90 -26.89
CA VAL A 217 -2.41 -5.80 -27.86
C VAL A 217 -3.89 -5.44 -27.99
N PHE A 218 -4.32 -4.36 -27.33
CA PHE A 218 -5.65 -3.80 -27.59
C PHE A 218 -5.62 -3.11 -28.95
N SER A 219 -6.36 -3.64 -29.91
CA SER A 219 -6.64 -2.92 -31.15
C SER A 219 -7.58 -1.78 -30.82
N VAL A 220 -7.06 -0.55 -30.80
CA VAL A 220 -7.88 0.66 -30.65
C VAL A 220 -8.71 0.81 -31.93
N ILE A 221 -9.96 0.34 -31.91
CA ILE A 221 -10.94 0.75 -32.90
C ILE A 221 -11.33 2.18 -32.50
N TYR A 222 -10.87 3.17 -33.27
CA TYR A 222 -11.30 4.56 -33.15
C TYR A 222 -12.83 4.62 -33.28
N PHE A 223 -13.53 4.82 -32.16
CA PHE A 223 -14.88 5.34 -32.17
C PHE A 223 -14.81 6.84 -31.86
N ASP A 224 -15.43 7.60 -32.75
CA ASP A 224 -15.35 9.04 -32.85
C ASP A 224 -15.98 9.77 -31.65
N SER A 225 -15.30 10.86 -31.28
CA SER A 225 -15.65 11.99 -30.41
C SER A 225 -16.78 11.84 -29.37
N SER A 226 -16.40 11.67 -28.09
CA SER A 226 -16.79 12.53 -26.93
C SER A 226 -16.73 11.77 -25.59
N SER A 227 -15.54 11.71 -24.99
CA SER A 227 -15.34 11.76 -23.53
C SER A 227 -13.87 11.49 -23.23
N SER A 228 -13.22 12.45 -22.58
CA SER A 228 -11.84 12.33 -22.14
C SER A 228 -11.74 11.31 -21.00
N LEU A 229 -11.15 10.15 -21.27
CA LEU A 229 -10.62 9.26 -20.25
C LEU A 229 -9.24 8.76 -20.68
N SER A 230 -8.27 9.66 -20.63
CA SER A 230 -6.85 9.35 -20.76
C SER A 230 -6.23 9.19 -19.37
N HIS A 231 -6.42 8.02 -18.73
CA HIS A 231 -5.50 7.53 -17.70
C HIS A 231 -5.37 6.01 -17.81
N LEU A 232 -4.26 5.61 -18.43
CA LEU A 232 -3.79 4.24 -18.58
C LEU A 232 -3.40 3.70 -17.20
N ILE A 233 -4.22 2.84 -16.61
CA ILE A 233 -3.81 2.01 -15.48
C ILE A 233 -3.18 0.75 -16.06
N LEU A 234 -1.85 0.64 -15.93
CA LEU A 234 -1.09 -0.56 -16.26
C LEU A 234 -1.41 -1.62 -15.19
N ASN A 235 -2.44 -2.43 -15.44
CA ASN A 235 -2.91 -3.45 -14.49
C ASN A 235 -2.35 -4.82 -14.88
N LEU A 236 -1.53 -5.39 -13.99
CA LEU A 236 -1.28 -6.83 -13.95
C LEU A 236 -2.62 -7.54 -13.70
N LEU A 237 -3.24 -8.10 -14.73
CA LEU A 237 -4.45 -8.92 -14.65
C LEU A 237 -4.08 -10.38 -14.92
N VAL A 238 -4.11 -11.24 -13.89
CA VAL A 238 -4.19 -12.68 -14.15
C VAL A 238 -5.64 -13.04 -14.44
N ASP A 239 -5.88 -13.46 -15.68
CA ASP A 239 -7.20 -13.90 -16.13
C ASP A 239 -7.47 -15.35 -15.69
N SER A 240 -8.57 -15.58 -14.98
CA SER A 240 -8.98 -16.90 -14.49
C SER A 240 -9.76 -17.72 -15.53
N SER A 241 -10.04 -17.16 -16.72
CA SER A 241 -10.94 -17.78 -17.71
C SER A 241 -10.27 -18.66 -18.78
N LEU A 242 -8.93 -18.72 -18.84
CA LEU A 242 -8.23 -19.55 -19.82
C LEU A 242 -7.78 -20.87 -19.18
N SER A 243 -8.49 -21.94 -19.51
CA SER A 243 -8.09 -23.30 -19.24
C SER A 243 -6.67 -23.55 -19.77
N SER A 244 -5.79 -24.06 -18.90
CA SER A 244 -4.45 -24.61 -19.15
C SER A 244 -3.20 -23.73 -19.15
N GLY A 245 -3.24 -22.44 -18.78
CA GLY A 245 -2.00 -21.67 -18.61
C GLY A 245 -2.17 -20.35 -17.87
N ILE A 246 -1.32 -20.09 -16.88
CA ILE A 246 -1.38 -18.86 -16.08
C ILE A 246 -0.70 -17.76 -16.85
N SER A 247 -1.47 -16.74 -17.20
CA SER A 247 -0.96 -15.58 -17.92
C SER A 247 -1.12 -14.34 -17.06
N VAL A 248 -0.01 -13.68 -16.76
CA VAL A 248 0.03 -12.36 -16.15
C VAL A 248 0.00 -11.34 -17.28
N LYS A 249 -1.16 -10.69 -17.48
CA LYS A 249 -1.36 -9.66 -18.50
C LYS A 249 -0.97 -8.29 -17.92
N LEU A 250 -0.08 -7.53 -18.57
CA LEU A 250 0.19 -6.12 -18.25
C LEU A 250 -0.68 -5.19 -19.08
#